data_AF-A0A7J4QC51-F1
#
_entry.id   AF-A0A7J4QC51-F1
#
_cell.length_a   1.000
_cell.length_b   1.000
_cell.length_c   1.000
_cell.angle_alpha   90.00
_cell.angle_beta   90.00
_cell.angle_gamma   90.00
#
_symmetry.space_group_name_H-M   'P 1'
#
loop_
_entity.id
_entity.type
_entity.pdbx_description
1 polymer ?
#
loop_
_entity_poly.entity_id
_entity_poly.type
_entity_poly.pdbx_seq_one_letter_code
_entity_poly.pdbx_strand_id
1 'polypeptide(L)'
;MVNAVIFSGILVLGVIASVSAFRARKYPISETKDFLKFYSLAVAIMSFGFILHTAAELIATMNNNVVLEHMIESIAHVILFIAFLSFVNASSKILKSAKQFWFG
;
A
#
# COMPACT_ATOMS: atom_id res chain seq x y z
N MET A 1 14.01 5.23 -20.66
CA MET A 1 14.80 4.24 -19.87
C MET A 1 14.64 4.45 -18.37
N VAL A 2 14.80 5.67 -17.85
CA VAL A 2 14.67 5.97 -16.40
C VAL A 2 13.32 5.50 -15.81
N ASN A 3 12.20 5.82 -16.47
CA ASN A 3 10.85 5.45 -15.98
C ASN A 3 10.64 3.92 -15.87
N ALA A 4 11.23 3.14 -16.78
CA ALA A 4 11.15 1.68 -16.74
C ALA A 4 11.94 1.08 -15.57
N VAL A 5 13.09 1.69 -15.22
CA VAL A 5 13.89 1.31 -14.05
C VAL A 5 13.13 1.63 -12.76
N ILE A 6 12.53 2.82 -12.67
CA ILE A 6 11.72 3.24 -11.52
C ILE A 6 10.52 2.30 -11.35
N PHE A 7 9.79 2.02 -12.43
CA PHE A 7 8.66 1.08 -12.41
C PHE A 7 9.07 -0.30 -11.91
N SER A 8 10.16 -0.85 -12.45
CA SER A 8 10.67 -2.16 -12.03
C SER A 8 11.07 -2.18 -10.55
N GLY A 9 11.70 -1.10 -10.07
CA GLY A 9 12.04 -0.93 -8.66
C GLY A 9 10.81 -0.91 -7.76
N ILE A 10 9.79 -0.13 -8.11
CA ILE A 10 8.53 -0.03 -7.35
C ILE A 10 7.79 -1.38 -7.35
N LEU A 11 7.78 -2.10 -8.47
CA LEU A 11 7.17 -3.42 -8.56
C LEU A 11 7.85 -4.42 -7.63
N VAL A 12 9.19 -4.49 -7.65
CA VAL A 12 9.95 -5.39 -6.77
C VAL A 12 9.76 -5.02 -5.30
N LEU A 13 9.90 -3.73 -4.95
CA LEU A 13 9.71 -3.25 -3.58
C LEU A 13 8.28 -3.49 -3.07
N GLY A 14 7.27 -3.25 -3.91
CA GLY A 14 5.87 -3.49 -3.58
C GLY A 14 5.57 -4.96 -3.29
N VAL A 15 6.13 -5.88 -4.07
CA VAL A 15 6.02 -7.33 -3.82
C VAL A 15 6.71 -7.70 -2.51
N ILE A 16 7.96 -7.25 -2.29
CA ILE A 16 8.71 -7.54 -1.05
C ILE A 16 7.98 -7.00 0.18
N ALA A 17 7.51 -5.75 0.12
CA ALA A 17 6.78 -5.11 1.21
C ALA A 17 5.48 -5.85 1.53
N SER A 18 4.70 -6.20 0.50
CA SER A 18 3.45 -6.95 0.65
C SER A 18 3.71 -8.32 1.28
N VAL A 19 4.64 -9.10 0.74
CA VAL A 19 5.00 -10.43 1.27
C VAL A 19 5.48 -10.34 2.72
N SER A 20 6.33 -9.37 3.04
CA SER A 20 6.83 -9.14 4.40
C SER A 20 5.69 -8.80 5.37
N ALA A 21 4.77 -7.94 4.96
CA ALA A 21 3.60 -7.57 5.77
C ALA A 21 2.65 -8.76 5.99
N PHE A 22 2.42 -9.60 4.98
CA PHE A 22 1.63 -10.83 5.14
C PHE A 22 2.32 -11.87 6.04
N ARG A 23 3.65 -12.00 5.94
CA ARG A 23 4.43 -12.87 6.84
C ARG A 23 4.33 -12.39 8.29
N ALA A 24 4.33 -11.08 8.53
CA ALA A 24 4.18 -10.52 9.87
C ALA A 24 2.86 -10.93 10.56
N ARG A 25 1.79 -11.21 9.81
CA ARG A 25 0.53 -11.73 10.38
C ARG A 25 0.67 -13.09 11.07
N LYS A 26 1.70 -13.87 10.75
CA LYS A 26 1.89 -15.23 11.28
C LYS A 26 2.52 -15.24 12.67
N TYR A 27 3.05 -14.11 13.15
CA TYR A 27 3.59 -14.03 14.50
C TYR A 27 2.46 -14.20 15.53
N PRO A 28 2.67 -14.99 16.61
CA PRO A 28 1.62 -15.37 17.57
C PRO A 28 1.23 -14.26 18.56
N ILE A 29 1.43 -12.98 18.22
CA ILE A 29 1.08 -11.85 19.09
C ILE A 29 -0.43 -11.62 19.00
N SER A 30 -1.18 -12.14 19.98
CA SER A 30 -2.66 -12.12 19.97
C SER A 30 -3.23 -10.69 19.95
N GLU A 31 -2.63 -9.78 20.72
CA GLU A 31 -3.07 -8.40 20.93
C GLU A 31 -3.00 -7.55 19.65
N THR A 32 -2.05 -7.85 18.76
CA THR A 32 -1.82 -7.06 17.53
C THR A 32 -2.32 -7.74 16.27
N LYS A 33 -2.91 -8.92 16.37
CA LYS A 33 -3.33 -9.74 15.20
C LYS A 33 -4.30 -9.00 14.28
N ASP A 34 -5.23 -8.27 14.88
CA ASP A 34 -6.21 -7.45 14.18
C ASP A 34 -5.54 -6.28 13.46
N PHE A 35 -4.65 -5.54 14.15
CA PHE A 35 -3.83 -4.49 13.54
C PHE A 35 -3.04 -5.04 12.35
N LEU A 36 -2.31 -6.15 12.54
CA LEU A 36 -1.48 -6.78 11.53
C LEU A 36 -2.28 -7.18 10.29
N LYS A 37 -3.54 -7.64 10.46
CA LYS A 37 -4.44 -7.97 9.35
C LYS A 37 -4.79 -6.74 8.52
N PHE A 38 -5.22 -5.64 9.13
CA PHE A 38 -5.57 -4.42 8.39
C PHE A 38 -4.33 -3.73 7.80
N TYR A 39 -3.25 -3.65 8.57
CA TYR A 39 -1.98 -3.03 8.17
C TYR A 39 -1.43 -3.65 6.88
N SER A 40 -1.28 -4.97 6.85
CA SER A 40 -0.73 -5.65 5.67
C SER A 40 -1.68 -5.69 4.48
N LEU A 41 -3.00 -5.61 4.69
CA LEU A 41 -3.93 -5.38 3.59
C LEU A 41 -3.71 -3.97 3.01
N ALA A 42 -3.54 -2.98 3.88
CA ALA A 42 -3.23 -1.61 3.48
C ALA A 42 -1.90 -1.52 2.71
N VAL A 43 -0.85 -2.24 3.16
CA VAL A 43 0.44 -2.33 2.43
C VAL A 43 0.27 -2.90 1.03
N ALA A 44 -0.54 -3.95 0.88
CA ALA A 44 -0.79 -4.56 -0.43
C ALA A 44 -1.55 -3.63 -1.38
N ILE A 45 -2.62 -2.98 -0.89
CA ILE A 45 -3.40 -2.01 -1.67
C ILE A 45 -2.54 -0.80 -2.04
N MET A 46 -1.74 -0.30 -1.09
CA MET A 46 -0.80 0.81 -1.32
C MET A 46 0.23 0.45 -2.39
N SER A 47 0.83 -0.73 -2.30
CA SER A 47 1.81 -1.21 -3.28
C SER A 47 1.19 -1.31 -4.67
N PHE A 48 -0.05 -1.80 -4.76
CA PHE A 48 -0.79 -1.83 -6.02
C PHE A 48 -1.07 -0.44 -6.57
N GLY A 49 -1.49 0.51 -5.73
CA GLY A 49 -1.71 1.90 -6.11
C GLY A 49 -0.45 2.56 -6.69
N PHE A 50 0.71 2.40 -6.04
CA PHE A 50 1.98 2.92 -6.55
C PHE A 50 2.41 2.27 -7.86
N ILE A 51 2.25 0.95 -7.99
CA ILE A 51 2.52 0.25 -9.26
C ILE A 51 1.65 0.82 -10.39
N LEU A 52 0.36 1.05 -10.13
CA LEU A 52 -0.57 1.59 -11.11
C LEU A 52 -0.22 3.03 -11.50
N HIS A 53 0.15 3.86 -10.51
CA HIS A 53 0.60 5.23 -10.73
C HIS A 53 1.84 5.27 -11.64
N THR A 54 2.88 4.50 -11.32
CA THR A 54 4.11 4.51 -12.13
C THR A 54 3.91 3.81 -13.48
N ALA A 55 2.98 2.85 -13.57
CA ALA A 55 2.57 2.28 -14.86
C ALA A 55 1.91 3.33 -15.76
N ALA A 56 1.09 4.23 -15.20
CA ALA A 56 0.47 5.32 -15.93
C ALA A 56 1.53 6.20 -16.60
N GLU A 57 2.52 6.66 -15.83
CA GLU A 57 3.64 7.47 -16.32
C GLU A 57 4.41 6.74 -17.43
N LEU A 58 4.68 5.45 -17.26
CA LEU A 58 5.39 4.64 -18.24
C LEU A 58 4.61 4.52 -19.56
N ILE A 59 3.32 4.18 -19.48
CA ILE A 59 2.43 4.04 -20.65
C ILE A 59 2.26 5.38 -21.36
N ALA A 60 2.10 6.47 -20.61
CA ALA A 60 1.97 7.80 -21.15
C ALA A 60 3.23 8.25 -21.89
N THR A 61 4.41 7.98 -21.32
CA THR A 61 5.71 8.24 -21.96
C THR A 61 5.86 7.46 -23.27
N MET A 62 5.36 6.21 -23.33
CA MET A 62 5.46 5.37 -24.53
C MET A 62 4.48 5.78 -25.64
N ASN A 63 3.29 6.27 -25.27
CA ASN A 63 2.21 6.55 -26.22
C ASN A 63 1.95 8.06 -26.45
N ASN A 64 2.72 8.95 -25.80
CA ASN A 64 2.50 10.40 -25.78
C ASN A 64 1.05 10.80 -25.47
N ASN A 65 0.41 10.11 -24.53
CA ASN A 65 -0.99 10.32 -24.20
C ASN A 65 -1.18 10.80 -22.76
N VAL A 66 -1.18 12.12 -22.60
CA VAL A 66 -1.33 12.84 -21.32
C VAL A 66 -2.72 12.64 -20.71
N VAL A 67 -3.76 12.50 -21.54
CA VAL A 67 -5.13 12.28 -21.03
C VAL A 67 -5.22 10.92 -20.35
N LEU A 68 -4.65 9.89 -20.96
CA LEU A 68 -4.61 8.54 -20.38
C LEU A 68 -3.79 8.52 -19.08
N GLU A 69 -2.68 9.26 -19.03
CA GLU A 69 -1.84 9.42 -17.84
C GLU A 69 -2.67 9.90 -16.64
N HIS A 70 -3.28 11.07 -16.78
CA HIS A 70 -4.06 11.70 -15.71
C HIS A 70 -5.25 10.85 -15.27
N MET A 71 -5.87 10.11 -16.20
CA MET A 71 -6.97 9.20 -15.87
C MET A 71 -6.50 8.03 -14.98
N ILE A 72 -5.43 7.34 -15.38
CA ILE A 72 -4.91 6.19 -14.61
C ILE A 72 -4.29 6.69 -13.30
N GLU A 73 -3.58 7.81 -13.32
CA GLU A 73 -3.02 8.46 -12.13
C GLU A 73 -4.13 8.81 -11.11
N SER A 74 -5.26 9.38 -11.56
CA SER A 74 -6.40 9.68 -10.68
C SER A 74 -6.96 8.42 -10.04
N ILE A 75 -7.09 7.32 -10.80
CA ILE A 75 -7.54 6.02 -10.27
C ILE A 75 -6.55 5.49 -9.24
N ALA A 76 -5.25 5.59 -9.51
CA ALA A 76 -4.20 5.18 -8.57
C ALA A 76 -4.30 5.95 -7.24
N HIS A 77 -4.54 7.26 -7.30
CA HIS A 77 -4.72 8.09 -6.09
C HIS A 77 -5.96 7.70 -5.28
N VAL A 78 -7.06 7.32 -5.92
CA VAL A 78 -8.25 6.79 -5.22
C VAL A 78 -7.91 5.49 -4.48
N ILE A 79 -7.14 4.59 -5.11
CA ILE A 79 -6.67 3.34 -4.49
C ILE A 79 -5.75 3.65 -3.30
N LEU A 80 -4.81 4.58 -3.46
CA LEU A 80 -3.91 5.03 -2.39
C LEU A 80 -4.69 5.64 -1.22
N PHE A 81 -5.76 6.39 -1.50
CA PHE A 81 -6.64 6.92 -0.47
C PHE A 81 -7.36 5.81 0.31
N ILE A 82 -7.84 4.75 -0.36
CA ILE A 82 -8.42 3.57 0.30
C ILE A 82 -7.38 2.87 1.19
N ALA A 83 -6.13 2.76 0.72
CA ALA A 83 -5.04 2.23 1.53
C ALA A 83 -4.78 3.10 2.76
N PHE A 84 -4.77 4.43 2.60
CA PHE A 84 -4.63 5.38 3.71
C PHE A 84 -5.73 5.21 4.77
N LEU A 85 -7.00 5.12 4.37
CA LEU A 85 -8.10 4.85 5.30
C LEU A 85 -7.92 3.52 6.04
N SER A 86 -7.40 2.50 5.36
CA SER A 86 -7.09 1.20 5.96
C SER A 86 -5.96 1.30 6.98
N PHE A 87 -4.92 2.12 6.72
CA PHE A 87 -3.88 2.42 7.70
C PHE A 87 -4.40 3.16 8.92
N VAL A 88 -5.24 4.19 8.74
CA VAL A 88 -5.86 4.93 9.85
C VAL A 88 -6.70 4.00 10.73
N ASN A 89 -7.48 3.12 10.12
CA ASN A 89 -8.26 2.12 10.84
C ASN A 89 -7.36 1.12 11.58
N ALA A 90 -6.30 0.62 10.94
CA ALA A 90 -5.33 -0.25 11.61
C ALA A 90 -4.71 0.45 12.83
N SER A 91 -4.23 1.68 12.67
CA SER A 91 -3.62 2.48 13.75
C SER A 91 -4.58 2.73 14.91
N SER A 92 -5.87 2.90 14.62
CA SER A 92 -6.89 3.03 15.66
C SER A 92 -7.02 1.75 16.51
N LYS A 93 -6.81 0.57 15.93
CA LYS A 93 -6.85 -0.71 16.66
C LYS A 93 -5.65 -0.90 17.58
N ILE A 94 -4.44 -0.53 17.14
CA ILE A 94 -3.26 -0.65 18.00
C ILE A 94 -3.31 0.35 19.16
N LEU A 95 -3.85 1.55 18.93
CA LEU A 95 -4.04 2.53 20.00
C LEU A 95 -5.03 2.05 21.07
N LYS A 96 -6.12 1.37 20.66
CA LYS A 96 -7.09 0.77 21.59
C LYS A 96 -6.45 -0.34 22.42
N SER A 97 -5.69 -1.23 21.78
CA SER A 97 -4.97 -2.31 22.46
C SER A 97 -3.92 -1.76 23.44
N ALA A 98 -3.15 -0.74 23.06
CA ALA A 98 -2.17 -0.10 23.93
C ALA A 98 -2.80 0.58 25.15
N LYS A 99 -3.95 1.23 24.98
CA LYS A 99 -4.70 1.82 26.12
C LYS A 99 -5.20 0.75 27.10
N GLN A 100 -5.69 -0.39 26.61
CA GLN A 100 -6.10 -1.49 27.49
C GLN A 100 -4.93 -2.03 28.31
N PHE A 101 -3.72 -2.03 27.76
CA PHE A 101 -2.53 -2.47 28.49
C PHE A 101 -2.04 -1.46 29.53
N TRP A 102 -2.14 -0.16 29.24
CA TRP A 102 -1.69 0.89 30.16
C TRP A 102 -2.66 1.18 31.33
N PHE A 103 -3.95 0.90 31.14
CA PHE A 103 -5.01 1.21 32.11
C PHE A 103 -5.73 -0.06 32.62
N GLY A 104 -5.21 -1.24 32.33
CA GLY A 104 -5.78 -2.54 32.70
C GLY A 104 -5.08 -3.18 33.90
#